data_AF-A0A376KJ87-F1
#
_entry.id   AF-A0A376KJ87-F1
#
_cell.length_a   1.000
_cell.length_b   1.000
_cell.length_c   1.000
_cell.angle_alpha   90.00
_cell.angle_beta   90.00
_cell.angle_gamma   90.00
#
_symmetry.space_group_name_H-M   'P 1'
#
loop_
_entity.id
_entity.type
_entity.pdbx_description
1 polymer ?
#
loop_
_entity_poly.entity_id
_entity_poly.type
_entity_poly.pdbx_seq_one_letter_code
_entity_poly.pdbx_strand_id
1 'polypeptide(L)'
;MLDLYADWCVACKEFEKYTFSDPQVQKALADTVLLQANVHCQRRTRCGAVKASNVLGLPTILFFDGPRPGASTSTRHGLYGC
;
A
#
# COMPACT_ATOMS: atom_id res chain seq x y z
N MET A 1 -1.25 0.12 -4.25
CA MET A 1 -0.82 1.17 -3.31
C MET A 1 -0.18 0.51 -2.11
N LEU A 2 0.99 0.98 -1.68
CA LEU A 2 1.69 0.54 -0.49
C LEU A 2 1.79 1.71 0.49
N ASP A 3 1.15 1.55 1.65
CA ASP A 3 1.26 2.46 2.79
C ASP A 3 2.39 2.00 3.72
N LEU A 4 3.38 2.86 3.93
CA LEU A 4 4.42 2.64 4.94
C LEU A 4 3.98 3.28 6.25
N TYR A 5 3.71 2.44 7.24
CA TYR A 5 3.14 2.84 8.52
C TYR A 5 4.12 2.56 9.67
N ALA A 6 4.05 3.37 10.74
CA ALA A 6 4.70 3.04 12.00
C ALA A 6 3.93 3.60 13.21
N ASP A 7 3.98 2.89 14.33
CA ASP A 7 3.22 3.26 15.54
C ASP A 7 3.64 4.59 16.16
N TRP A 8 4.89 5.01 15.94
CA TRP A 8 5.44 6.28 16.43
C TRP A 8 5.13 7.45 15.48
N CYS A 9 4.57 7.19 14.31
CA CYS A 9 4.26 8.20 13.31
C CYS A 9 2.86 8.79 13.56
N VAL A 10 2.80 10.00 14.10
CA VAL A 10 1.54 10.71 14.39
C VAL A 10 0.75 10.96 13.11
N ALA A 11 1.40 11.45 12.07
CA ALA A 11 0.75 11.71 10.78
C ALA A 11 0.19 10.43 10.13
N CYS A 12 0.83 9.27 10.33
CA CYS A 12 0.31 8.00 9.82
C CYS A 12 -1.05 7.66 10.45
N LYS A 13 -1.19 7.88 11.77
CA LYS A 13 -2.46 7.72 12.49
C LYS A 13 -3.51 8.74 12.06
N GLU A 14 -3.10 9.96 11.71
CA GLU A 14 -4.01 10.97 11.16
C GLU A 14 -4.57 10.57 9.79
N PHE A 15 -3.73 10.01 8.91
CA PHE A 15 -4.17 9.47 7.63
C PHE A 15 -5.20 8.36 7.81
N GLU A 16 -4.96 7.41 8.71
CA GLU A 16 -5.94 6.34 9.02
C GLU A 16 -7.25 6.92 9.55
N LYS A 17 -7.18 7.90 10.45
CA LYS A 17 -8.35 8.44 11.14
C LYS A 17 -9.18 9.38 10.27
N TYR A 18 -8.55 10.19 9.41
CA TYR A 18 -9.22 11.29 8.72
C TYR A 18 -9.21 11.17 7.20
N THR A 19 -8.27 10.43 6.59
CA THR A 19 -8.15 10.33 5.13
C THR A 19 -8.65 8.99 4.62
N PHE A 20 -8.12 7.87 5.13
CA PHE A 20 -8.51 6.53 4.67
C PHE A 20 -9.89 6.09 5.19
N SER A 21 -10.37 6.73 6.26
CA SER A 21 -11.73 6.57 6.75
C SER A 21 -12.77 7.33 5.91
N ASP A 22 -12.35 8.29 5.07
CA ASP A 22 -13.26 9.10 4.26
C ASP A 22 -13.88 8.24 3.13
N PRO A 23 -15.22 8.20 3.01
CA PRO A 23 -15.90 7.42 1.98
C PRO A 23 -15.49 7.79 0.54
N GLN A 24 -15.10 9.04 0.28
CA GLN A 24 -14.64 9.47 -1.05
C GLN A 24 -13.30 8.84 -1.40
N VAL A 25 -12.39 8.75 -0.43
CA VAL A 25 -11.07 8.11 -0.59
C VAL A 25 -11.23 6.60 -0.76
N GLN A 26 -12.10 5.97 0.04
CA GLN A 26 -12.40 4.54 -0.10
C GLN A 26 -12.96 4.20 -1.47
N LYS A 27 -13.86 5.03 -2.01
CA LYS A 27 -14.39 4.87 -3.37
C LYS A 27 -13.31 5.03 -4.42
N ALA A 28 -12.45 6.03 -4.29
CA ALA A 28 -11.34 6.25 -5.24
C ALA A 28 -10.33 5.10 -5.25
N LEU A 29 -10.14 4.42 -4.11
CA LEU A 29 -9.21 3.31 -3.96
C LEU A 29 -9.84 1.92 -4.17
N ALA A 30 -11.13 1.82 -4.49
CA ALA A 30 -11.86 0.56 -4.56
C ALA A 30 -11.25 -0.47 -5.55
N ASP A 31 -10.66 0.01 -6.65
CA ASP A 31 -10.01 -0.84 -7.66
C ASP A 31 -8.50 -1.02 -7.44
N THR A 32 -7.95 -0.48 -6.36
CA THR A 32 -6.54 -0.55 -6.02
C THR A 32 -6.28 -1.62 -4.96
N VAL A 33 -5.24 -2.45 -5.15
CA VAL A 33 -4.76 -3.32 -4.06
C VAL A 33 -4.06 -2.45 -3.02
N LEU A 34 -4.59 -2.47 -1.80
CA LEU A 34 -4.04 -1.77 -0.64
C LEU A 34 -3.15 -2.73 0.15
N LEU A 35 -1.87 -2.39 0.23
CA LEU A 35 -0.90 -3.09 1.07
C LEU A 35 -0.41 -2.11 2.13
N GLN A 36 -0.25 -2.59 3.36
CA GLN A 36 0.36 -1.82 4.43
C GLN A 36 1.59 -2.57 4.94
N ALA A 37 2.72 -1.87 5.06
CA ALA A 37 3.92 -2.41 5.67
C ALA A 37 4.25 -1.62 6.94
N ASN A 38 4.19 -2.30 8.08
CA ASN A 38 4.60 -1.72 9.36
C ASN A 38 6.14 -1.72 9.45
N VAL A 39 6.72 -0.53 9.57
CA VAL A 39 8.15 -0.36 9.79
C VAL A 39 8.43 -0.05 11.25
N HIS A 40 8.73 -1.10 12.02
CA HIS A 40 9.13 -0.97 13.41
C HIS A 40 10.57 -0.47 13.50
N CYS A 41 10.77 0.83 13.73
CA CYS A 41 12.08 1.40 14.02
C CYS A 41 12.29 1.44 15.55
N GLN A 42 12.96 0.44 16.11
CA GLN A 42 13.48 0.55 17.47
C GLN A 42 14.71 1.46 17.48
N ARG A 43 14.77 2.37 18.45
CA ARG A 43 15.77 3.44 18.64
C ARG A 43 17.25 2.99 18.61
N ARG A 44 17.54 1.68 18.58
CA ARG A 44 18.90 1.10 18.60
C ARG A 44 19.18 0.05 17.53
N THR A 45 18.19 -0.45 16.82
CA THR A 45 18.35 -1.55 15.87
C THR A 45 17.62 -1.21 14.58
N ARG A 46 18.41 -0.70 13.63
CA ARG A 46 18.22 -0.73 12.17
C ARG A 46 16.75 -0.78 11.72
N CYS A 47 16.24 0.35 11.25
CA CYS A 47 15.09 0.43 10.35
C CYS A 47 15.37 -0.37 9.07
N GLY A 48 15.21 -1.69 9.12
CA GLY A 48 15.69 -2.62 8.09
C GLY A 48 15.03 -2.46 6.73
N ALA A 49 13.77 -2.00 6.69
CA ALA A 49 13.02 -1.82 5.43
C ALA A 49 13.23 -0.45 4.77
N VAL A 50 13.52 0.59 5.57
CA VAL A 50 13.62 1.99 5.08
C VAL A 50 14.96 2.26 4.40
N LYS A 51 16.02 1.49 4.69
CA LYS A 51 17.34 1.72 4.06
C LYS A 51 17.43 1.27 2.60
N ALA A 52 16.59 0.32 2.17
CA ALA A 52 16.64 -0.24 0.82
C ALA A 52 15.76 0.52 -0.19
N SER A 53 14.87 1.36 0.32
CA SER A 53 13.94 2.19 -0.45
C SER A 53 14.39 3.63 -0.23
N ASN A 54 14.45 4.51 -1.23
CA ASN A 54 14.84 5.93 -1.04
C ASN A 54 13.80 6.75 -0.22
N VAL A 55 13.23 6.16 0.83
CA VAL A 55 12.18 6.70 1.67
C VAL A 55 12.86 7.40 2.85
N LEU A 56 12.84 8.74 2.81
CA LEU A 56 13.52 9.57 3.80
C LEU A 56 12.75 9.70 5.13
N GLY A 57 11.46 9.34 5.15
CA GLY A 57 10.61 9.47 6.33
C GLY A 57 9.21 8.91 6.13
N LEU A 58 8.43 8.95 7.21
CA LEU A 58 7.02 8.56 7.23
C LEU A 58 6.14 9.78 7.48
N PRO A 59 4.87 9.76 7.04
CA PRO A 59 4.23 8.73 6.21
C PRO A 59 4.78 8.74 4.78
N THR A 60 4.83 7.58 4.13
CA THR A 60 5.15 7.49 2.69
C THR A 60 4.20 6.50 2.04
N ILE A 61 3.52 6.94 0.99
CA ILE A 61 2.58 6.13 0.21
C ILE A 61 3.18 5.97 -1.19
N LEU A 62 3.34 4.72 -1.62
CA LEU A 62 3.85 4.38 -2.95
C LEU A 62 2.73 3.81 -3.83
N PHE A 63 2.66 4.30 -5.06
CA PHE A 63 1.77 3.77 -6.08
C PHE A 63 2.59 3.00 -7.11
N PHE A 64 2.13 1.79 -7.41
CA PHE A 64 2.72 0.92 -8.42
C PHE A 64 1.67 0.73 -9.50
N ASP A 65 2.06 0.97 -10.75
CA ASP A 65 1.25 0.63 -11.90
C ASP A 65 1.44 -0.85 -12.23
N GLY A 66 0.36 -1.52 -12.60
CA GLY A 66 0.37 -2.94 -12.92
C GLY A 66 -0.87 -3.70 -12.45
N PRO A 67 -1.06 -4.92 -12.98
CA PRO A 67 -2.20 -5.75 -12.64
C PRO A 67 -2.19 -6.08 -11.15
N ARG A 68 -3.37 -6.06 -10.53
CA ARG A 68 -3.55 -6.44 -9.12
C ARG A 68 -2.92 -7.82 -8.89
N PRO A 69 -1.99 -7.99 -7.94
CA PRO A 69 -1.41 -9.30 -7.63
C PRO A 69 -2.53 -10.23 -7.16
N GLY A 70 -2.83 -11.27 -7.95
CA GLY A 70 -3.96 -12.18 -7.70
C GLY A 70 -5.22 -11.89 -8.54
N ALA A 71 -5.21 -10.88 -9.41
CA ALA A 71 -6.06 -10.88 -10.59
C ALA A 71 -5.56 -12.01 -11.49
N SER A 72 -5.99 -13.24 -11.20
CA SER A 72 -5.94 -14.34 -12.14
C SER A 72 -6.46 -13.77 -13.45
N THR A 73 -5.58 -13.65 -14.43
CA THR A 73 -5.97 -13.56 -15.82
C THR A 73 -6.70 -14.87 -16.05
N SER A 74 -8.00 -14.85 -15.79
CA SER A 74 -8.92 -15.83 -16.31
C SER A 74 -8.87 -15.62 -17.80
N THR A 75 -7.84 -16.19 -18.43
CA THR A 75 -7.87 -16.58 -19.81
C THR A 75 -9.08 -17.49 -19.88
N ARG A 76 -10.24 -16.90 -20.16
CA ARG A 76 -11.32 -17.65 -20.78
C ARG A 76 -10.64 -18.24 -22.01
N HIS A 77 -10.28 -19.51 -21.94
CA HIS A 77 -10.17 -20.33 -23.13
C HIS A 77 -11.53 -20.22 -23.80
N GLY A 78 -11.64 -19.21 -24.67
CA GLY A 78 -12.76 -19.01 -25.54
C GLY A 78 -12.82 -20.23 -26.44
N LEU A 79 -13.82 -21.06 -26.15
CA LEU A 79 -14.41 -21.99 -27.08
C LEU A 79 -14.93 -21.20 -28.29
N TYR A 80 -14.09 -20.99 -29.30
CA TYR A 80 -14.43 -20.72 -30.71
C TYR A 80 -13.16 -21.11 -31.49
N GLY A 81 -13.11 -22.15 -32.32
CA GLY A 81 -14.03 -22.48 -33.40
C GLY A 81 -13.33 -22.21 -34.73
N CYS A 82 -12.64 -23.21 -35.27
CA CYS A 82 -12.43 -23.46 -36.70
C CYS A 82 -12.16 -24.97 -36.87
#